data_AF-A0A510TVH4-F1
#
_entry.id   AF-A0A510TVH4-F1
#
_cell.length_a   1.000
_cell.length_b   1.000
_cell.length_c   1.000
_cell.angle_alpha   90.00
_cell.angle_beta   90.00
_cell.angle_gamma   90.00
#
_symmetry.space_group_name_H-M   'P 1'
#
loop_
_entity.id
_entity.type
_entity.pdbx_description
1 polymer ?
#
loop_
_entity_poly.entity_id
_entity_poly.type
_entity_poly.pdbx_seq_one_letter_code
_entity_poly.pdbx_strand_id
1 'polypeptide(L)'
;MIHFTTPQYAAFTALSEGGQRLCGLILAYQNNEHEFTLPQNWLWPQLGLDPQHQSGVEITQQLRTWSQELRPLFPHFTMRVGDNDIPSGDTVVTITY
;
A
#
# COMPACT_ATOMS: atom_id res chain seq x y z
N MET A 1 12.66 13.06 11.20
CA MET A 1 13.45 12.18 10.32
C MET A 1 13.11 10.76 10.73
N ILE A 2 12.64 9.91 9.82
CA ILE A 2 12.28 8.53 10.14
C ILE A 2 13.59 7.74 10.26
N HIS A 3 13.85 7.17 11.42
CA HIS A 3 15.03 6.35 11.67
C HIS A 3 14.63 4.89 11.64
N PHE A 4 14.99 4.19 10.56
CA PHE A 4 14.94 2.74 10.55
C PHE A 4 16.06 2.18 11.44
N THR A 5 15.73 1.20 12.26
CA THR A 5 16.76 0.32 12.85
C THR A 5 17.45 -0.49 11.75
N THR A 6 18.67 -0.99 12.00
CA THR A 6 19.40 -1.83 11.03
C THR A 6 18.58 -3.01 10.49
N PRO A 7 17.79 -3.74 11.32
CA PRO A 7 16.90 -4.79 10.83
C PRO A 7 15.76 -4.27 9.94
N GLN A 8 15.17 -3.12 10.28
CA GLN A 8 14.09 -2.52 9.47
C GLN A 8 14.61 -1.98 8.15
N TYR A 9 15.83 -1.43 8.12
CA TYR A 9 16.46 -0.99 6.89
C TYR A 9 16.76 -2.18 5.96
N ALA A 10 17.30 -3.27 6.51
CA ALA A 10 17.53 -4.49 5.75
C ALA A 10 16.22 -5.06 5.17
N ALA A 11 15.15 -5.12 5.98
CA ALA A 11 13.84 -5.55 5.55
C ALA A 11 13.24 -4.63 4.47
N PHE A 12 13.41 -3.30 4.59
CA PHE A 12 13.00 -2.33 3.57
C PHE A 12 13.75 -2.54 2.24
N THR A 13 15.07 -2.72 2.28
CA THR A 13 15.88 -2.92 1.05
C THR A 13 15.59 -4.25 0.35
N ALA A 14 14.99 -5.22 1.04
CA ALA A 14 14.60 -6.51 0.47
C ALA A 14 13.23 -6.48 -0.23
N LEU A 15 12.45 -5.40 -0.07
CA LEU A 15 11.14 -5.24 -0.71
C LEU A 15 11.31 -5.02 -2.22
N SER A 16 10.32 -5.45 -3.00
CA SER A 16 10.17 -5.04 -4.40
C SER A 16 9.98 -3.53 -4.52
N GLU A 17 10.15 -2.96 -5.71
CA GLU A 17 9.96 -1.51 -5.92
C GLU A 17 8.56 -1.04 -5.49
N GLY A 18 7.51 -1.81 -5.80
CA GLY A 18 6.15 -1.52 -5.35
C GLY A 18 5.99 -1.63 -3.82
N GLY A 19 6.62 -2.64 -3.20
CA GLY A 19 6.67 -2.78 -1.74
C GLY A 19 7.38 -1.60 -1.05
N GLN A 20 8.48 -1.10 -1.63
CA GLN A 20 9.19 0.08 -1.14
C GLN A 20 8.33 1.34 -1.24
N ARG A 21 7.64 1.55 -2.38
CA ARG A 21 6.71 2.68 -2.58
C ARG A 21 5.56 2.64 -1.56
N LEU A 22 4.99 1.47 -1.33
CA LEU A 22 3.91 1.28 -0.36
C LEU A 22 4.39 1.49 1.09
N CYS A 23 5.59 1.02 1.44
CA CYS A 23 6.24 1.36 2.71
C CYS A 23 6.42 2.88 2.88
N GLY A 24 6.91 3.56 1.83
CA GLY A 24 7.06 5.01 1.82
C GLY A 24 5.73 5.76 2.02
N LEU A 25 4.64 5.26 1.42
CA LEU A 25 3.29 5.80 1.63
C LEU A 25 2.83 5.65 3.08
N ILE A 26 2.99 4.47 3.68
CA ILE A 26 2.65 4.24 5.10
C ILE A 26 3.39 5.23 6.00
N LEU A 27 4.68 5.43 5.75
CA LEU A 27 5.51 6.36 6.50
C LEU A 27 5.11 7.83 6.31
N ALA A 28 4.62 8.20 5.13
CA ALA A 28 4.17 9.56 4.83
C ALA A 28 2.80 9.87 5.44
N TYR A 29 1.90 8.89 5.49
CA TYR A 29 0.53 9.01 6.00
C TYR A 29 0.35 8.42 7.40
N GLN A 30 1.45 8.20 8.12
CA GLN A 30 1.39 7.61 9.45
C GLN A 30 0.54 8.49 10.39
N ASN A 31 -0.33 7.86 11.17
CA ASN A 31 -1.22 8.52 12.10
C ASN A 31 -1.48 7.61 13.32
N ASN A 32 -2.17 8.13 14.33
CA ASN A 32 -2.44 7.40 15.57
C ASN A 32 -3.46 6.25 15.40
N GLU A 33 -4.22 6.25 14.31
CA GLU A 33 -5.25 5.25 14.02
C GLU A 33 -4.69 4.05 13.25
N HIS A 34 -3.42 4.13 12.81
CA HIS A 34 -2.77 3.09 12.02
C HIS A 34 -3.52 2.73 10.74
N GLU A 35 -4.33 3.66 10.23
CA GLU A 35 -5.21 3.47 9.10
C GLU A 35 -5.35 4.75 8.29
N PHE A 36 -5.34 4.66 6.96
CA PHE A 36 -5.73 5.77 6.09
C PHE A 36 -6.42 5.27 4.82
N THR A 37 -7.21 6.14 4.22
CA THR A 37 -7.96 5.85 2.99
C THR A 37 -7.54 6.80 1.88
N LEU A 38 -7.28 6.25 0.70
CA LEU A 38 -6.90 7.00 -0.49
C LEU A 38 -7.77 6.60 -1.69
N PRO A 39 -8.05 7.54 -2.61
CA PRO A 39 -8.69 7.20 -3.90
C PRO A 39 -7.84 6.23 -4.71
N GLN A 40 -8.46 5.18 -5.29
CA GLN A 40 -7.74 4.18 -6.09
C GLN A 40 -7.05 4.80 -7.31
N ASN A 41 -7.72 5.74 -7.99
CA ASN A 41 -7.20 6.43 -9.17
C ASN A 41 -5.92 7.24 -8.88
N TRP A 42 -5.76 7.73 -7.65
CA TRP A 42 -4.56 8.38 -7.19
C TRP A 42 -3.50 7.36 -6.77
N LEU A 43 -3.90 6.31 -6.04
CA LEU A 43 -2.98 5.33 -5.47
C LEU A 43 -2.27 4.46 -6.52
N TRP A 44 -2.98 3.98 -7.55
CA TRP A 44 -2.42 3.08 -8.57
C TRP A 44 -1.16 3.64 -9.25
N PRO A 45 -1.18 4.86 -9.80
CA PRO A 45 0.02 5.47 -10.37
C PRO A 45 1.20 5.57 -9.38
N GLN A 46 0.93 5.85 -8.09
CA GLN A 46 2.00 5.92 -7.08
C GLN A 46 2.66 4.56 -6.86
N LEU A 47 1.88 3.49 -6.91
CA LEU A 47 2.37 2.12 -6.78
C LEU A 47 2.94 1.54 -8.09
N GLY A 48 2.87 2.29 -9.20
CA GLY A 48 3.29 1.81 -10.52
C GLY A 48 2.29 0.83 -11.15
N LEU A 49 1.05 0.84 -10.69
CA LEU A 49 -0.04 0.07 -11.26
C LEU A 49 -0.71 0.85 -12.39
N ASP A 50 -1.00 0.15 -13.48
CA ASP A 50 -1.65 0.69 -14.66
C ASP A 50 -2.86 -0.18 -15.06
N PRO A 51 -4.08 0.21 -14.66
CA PRO A 51 -5.29 -0.55 -14.99
C PRO A 51 -5.66 -0.49 -16.48
N GLN A 52 -5.01 0.32 -17.31
CA GLN A 52 -5.22 0.32 -18.76
C GLN A 52 -4.45 -0.82 -19.45
N HIS A 53 -3.34 -1.24 -18.85
CA HIS A 53 -2.43 -2.24 -19.42
C HIS A 53 -2.31 -3.52 -18.58
N GLN A 54 -2.84 -3.53 -17.36
CA GLN A 54 -2.87 -4.69 -16.47
C GLN A 54 -4.32 -5.12 -16.20
N SER A 55 -4.55 -6.42 -16.22
CA SER A 55 -5.82 -7.00 -15.79
C SER A 55 -6.02 -6.86 -14.27
N GLY A 56 -7.28 -6.87 -13.84
CA GLY A 56 -7.61 -6.85 -12.40
C GLY A 56 -6.99 -8.01 -11.61
N VAL A 57 -6.78 -9.17 -12.26
CA VAL A 57 -6.12 -10.33 -11.65
C VAL A 57 -4.63 -10.06 -11.41
N GLU A 58 -3.93 -9.46 -12.38
CA GLU A 58 -2.51 -9.10 -12.25
C GLU A 58 -2.30 -8.05 -11.15
N ILE A 59 -3.15 -7.02 -11.13
CA ILE A 59 -3.14 -6.00 -10.06
C ILE A 59 -3.36 -6.67 -8.71
N THR A 60 -4.40 -7.50 -8.57
CA THR A 60 -4.70 -8.22 -7.32
C THR A 60 -3.54 -9.09 -6.86
N GLN A 61 -2.86 -9.76 -7.79
CA GLN A 61 -1.70 -10.59 -7.47
C GLN A 61 -0.51 -9.74 -6.99
N GLN A 62 -0.24 -8.60 -7.62
CA GLN A 62 0.82 -7.68 -7.20
C GLN A 62 0.55 -7.10 -5.80
N LEU A 63 -0.69 -6.67 -5.52
CA LEU A 63 -1.09 -6.19 -4.20
C LEU A 63 -0.92 -7.26 -3.12
N ARG A 64 -1.27 -8.51 -3.44
CA ARG A 64 -1.08 -9.64 -2.53
C ARG A 64 0.41 -9.85 -2.23
N THR A 65 1.27 -9.81 -3.24
CA THR A 65 2.72 -9.92 -3.08
C THR A 65 3.25 -8.80 -2.17
N TRP A 66 2.92 -7.55 -2.44
CA TRP A 66 3.38 -6.42 -1.61
C TRP A 66 2.85 -6.48 -0.18
N SER A 67 1.62 -6.94 0.01
CA SER A 67 1.05 -7.14 1.34
C SER A 67 1.83 -8.18 2.15
N GLN A 68 2.33 -9.23 1.51
CA GLN A 68 3.18 -10.24 2.15
C GLN A 68 4.58 -9.69 2.45
N GLU A 69 5.15 -8.93 1.52
CA GLU A 69 6.46 -8.27 1.68
C GLU A 69 6.47 -7.28 2.85
N LEU A 70 5.36 -6.59 3.11
CA LEU A 70 5.26 -5.57 4.16
C LEU A 70 5.02 -6.14 5.56
N ARG A 71 4.44 -7.33 5.69
CA ARG A 71 4.13 -7.93 7.01
C ARG A 71 5.30 -8.04 7.99
N PRO A 72 6.55 -8.30 7.56
CA PRO A 72 7.72 -8.24 8.45
C PRO A 72 7.98 -6.85 9.06
N LEU A 73 7.59 -5.77 8.38
CA LEU A 73 7.73 -4.39 8.85
C LEU A 73 6.47 -3.89 9.58
N PHE A 74 5.30 -4.31 9.10
CA PHE A 74 3.97 -3.90 9.56
C PHE A 74 3.13 -5.17 9.78
N PRO A 75 3.20 -5.80 10.97
CA PRO A 75 2.60 -7.13 11.21
C PRO A 75 1.10 -7.20 10.97
N HIS A 76 0.41 -6.07 11.09
CA HIS A 76 -1.04 -5.94 10.90
C HIS A 76 -1.41 -5.36 9.53
N PHE A 77 -0.46 -5.35 8.59
CA PHE A 77 -0.68 -4.77 7.27
C PHE A 77 -1.85 -5.43 6.54
N THR A 78 -2.83 -4.62 6.18
CA THR A 78 -3.94 -4.99 5.32
C THR A 78 -4.26 -3.87 4.33
N MET A 79 -4.77 -4.27 3.17
CA MET A 79 -5.27 -3.36 2.16
C MET A 79 -6.67 -3.83 1.76
N ARG A 80 -7.65 -2.96 1.91
CA ARG A 80 -9.04 -3.21 1.54
C ARG A 80 -9.43 -2.24 0.44
N VAL A 81 -9.71 -2.79 -0.73
CA VAL A 81 -10.38 -2.07 -1.81
C VAL A 81 -11.87 -2.13 -1.53
N GLY A 82 -12.53 -0.98 -1.46
CA GLY A 82 -13.96 -0.91 -1.22
C GLY A 82 -14.58 0.27 -1.94
N ASP A 83 -15.83 0.09 -2.36
CA ASP A 83 -16.70 1.21 -2.61
C ASP A 83 -17.13 1.71 -1.24
N ASN A 84 -16.62 2.87 -0.82
CA ASN A 84 -17.32 3.57 0.24
C ASN A 84 -18.66 4.03 -0.37
N ASP A 85 -19.73 4.00 0.42
CA ASP A 85 -21.02 4.65 0.15
C ASP A 85 -20.87 6.20 0.08
N ILE A 86 -19.82 6.70 -0.57
CA ILE A 86 -19.59 8.11 -0.84
C ILE A 86 -20.39 8.43 -2.10
N PRO A 87 -21.16 9.53 -2.13
CA PRO A 87 -21.88 9.97 -3.32
C PRO A 87 -21.01 10.19 -4.56
N SER A 88 -19.68 10.17 -4.44
CA SER A 88 -18.71 10.40 -5.51
C SER A 88 -18.50 9.20 -6.44
N GLY A 89 -18.88 7.97 -6.05
CA GLY A 89 -18.71 6.77 -6.89
C GLY A 89 -17.24 6.36 -7.13
N ASP A 90 -16.30 6.96 -6.42
CA ASP A 90 -14.88 6.64 -6.51
C ASP A 90 -14.54 5.46 -5.61
N THR A 91 -13.97 4.40 -6.19
CA THR A 91 -13.40 3.29 -5.43
C THR A 91 -12.22 3.78 -4.60
N VAL A 92 -12.22 3.44 -3.31
CA VAL A 92 -11.16 3.80 -2.38
C VAL A 92 -10.40 2.58 -1.90
N VAL A 93 -9.20 2.84 -1.42
CA VAL A 93 -8.33 1.83 -0.81
C VAL A 93 -8.04 2.26 0.61
N THR A 94 -8.47 1.46 1.57
CA THR A 94 -8.08 1.59 2.98
C THR A 94 -6.84 0.75 3.24
N ILE A 95 -5.82 1.36 3.83
CA ILE A 95 -4.58 0.73 4.24
C ILE A 95 -4.51 0.79 5.76
N THR A 96 -4.34 -0.36 6.40
CA THR A 96 -4.10 -0.51 7.85
C THR A 96 -2.72 -1.12 8.04
N TYR A 97 -1.90 -0.64 9.00
CA TYR A 97 -0.48 -1.04 9.15
C TYR A 97 -0.02 -1.24 10.60
#